data_AF-A0A856MQJ0-F1
#
_entry.id   AF-A0A856MQJ0-F1
#
_cell.length_a   1.000
_cell.length_b   1.000
_cell.length_c   1.000
_cell.angle_alpha   90.00
_cell.angle_beta   90.00
_cell.angle_gamma   90.00
#
_symmetry.space_group_name_H-M   'P 1'
#
loop_
_entity.id
_entity.type
_entity.pdbx_description
1 polymer ?
#
loop_
_entity_poly.entity_id
_entity_poly.type
_entity_poly.pdbx_seq_one_letter_code
_entity_poly.pdbx_strand_id
1 'polypeptide(L)'
;MDIVTLTTFLTPFLPYLLKVGEKAAEETGKELGKGFGANAWEKAKALWTKLLPKIETKPMAKGAAQELASSPDDSDAKETLQKQLKKLLDEDKNLAAEIARLMQEDSEAISKVVNSFNQTISGNDNTVQNTAGDGNKVFGRVGDGATIN
;
A
#
# COMPACT_ATOMS: atom_id res chain seq x y z
N MET A 1 15.16 -7.47 1.80
CA MET A 1 14.00 -6.62 1.47
C MET A 1 12.78 -7.49 1.32
N ASP A 2 11.64 -7.06 1.84
CA ASP A 2 10.37 -7.76 1.68
C ASP A 2 9.62 -7.26 0.44
N ILE A 3 9.64 -8.08 -0.63
CA ILE A 3 8.99 -7.75 -1.91
C ILE A 3 7.47 -7.68 -1.76
N VAL A 4 6.91 -8.51 -0.87
CA VAL A 4 5.46 -8.55 -0.62
C VAL A 4 4.99 -7.22 -0.03
N THR A 5 5.73 -6.66 0.92
CA THR A 5 5.50 -5.35 1.52
C THR A 5 5.65 -4.24 0.50
N LEU A 6 6.70 -4.28 -0.34
CA LEU A 6 6.89 -3.29 -1.41
C LEU A 6 5.71 -3.28 -2.38
N THR A 7 5.30 -4.45 -2.89
CA THR A 7 4.17 -4.55 -3.80
C THR A 7 2.88 -4.09 -3.13
N THR A 8 2.59 -4.57 -1.92
CA THR A 8 1.37 -4.20 -1.18
C THR A 8 1.31 -2.71 -0.86
N PHE A 9 2.46 -2.09 -0.55
CA PHE A 9 2.55 -0.65 -0.35
C PHE A 9 2.25 0.13 -1.63
N LEU A 10 2.77 -0.33 -2.77
CA LEU A 10 2.57 0.35 -4.06
C LEU A 10 1.17 0.15 -4.62
N THR A 11 0.51 -0.99 -4.39
CA THR A 11 -0.81 -1.35 -4.96
C THR A 11 -1.85 -0.23 -4.88
N PRO A 12 -2.18 0.38 -3.72
CA PRO A 12 -3.18 1.45 -3.64
C PRO A 12 -2.78 2.73 -4.40
N PHE A 13 -1.49 2.90 -4.70
CA PHE A 13 -0.97 4.05 -5.42
C PHE A 13 -0.78 3.78 -6.92
N LEU A 14 -0.69 2.53 -7.38
CA LEU A 14 -0.53 2.16 -8.79
C LEU A 14 -1.49 2.88 -9.76
N PRO A 15 -2.81 2.97 -9.52
CA PRO A 15 -3.72 3.67 -10.45
C PRO A 15 -3.36 5.13 -10.66
N TYR A 16 -2.67 5.72 -9.71
CA TYR A 16 -2.23 7.11 -9.71
C TYR A 16 -0.79 7.24 -10.22
N LEU A 17 0.09 6.33 -9.81
CA LEU A 17 1.50 6.29 -10.22
C LEU A 17 1.66 6.05 -11.73
N LEU A 18 0.76 5.26 -12.33
CA LEU A 18 0.71 5.09 -13.78
C LEU A 18 0.27 6.37 -14.50
N LYS A 19 -0.59 7.19 -13.87
CA LYS A 19 -1.04 8.48 -14.41
C LYS A 19 -0.04 9.61 -14.19
N VAL A 20 0.81 9.53 -13.17
CA VAL A 20 1.85 10.53 -12.84
C VAL A 20 2.88 10.73 -13.96
N GLY A 21 2.99 9.80 -14.91
CA GLY A 21 3.76 10.00 -16.15
C GLY A 21 3.18 11.05 -17.10
N GLU A 22 1.88 11.37 -16.99
CA GLU A 22 1.16 12.31 -17.86
C GLU A 22 0.73 13.56 -17.08
N LYS A 23 1.66 14.48 -16.78
CA LYS A 23 1.42 15.89 -16.34
C LYS A 23 0.38 16.20 -15.23
N ALA A 24 -0.27 15.22 -14.60
CA ALA A 24 -1.42 15.39 -13.70
C ALA A 24 -1.09 15.11 -12.22
N ALA A 25 0.18 15.24 -11.83
CA ALA A 25 0.66 14.81 -10.51
C ALA A 25 0.20 15.68 -9.33
N GLU A 26 -0.29 16.91 -9.56
CA GLU A 26 -0.54 17.89 -8.50
C GLU A 26 -1.89 17.72 -7.79
N GLU A 27 -2.95 17.34 -8.51
CA GLU A 27 -4.29 17.11 -7.92
C GLU A 27 -4.33 15.79 -7.15
N THR A 28 -3.74 14.75 -7.74
CA THR A 28 -3.70 13.40 -7.18
C THR A 28 -2.93 13.32 -5.86
N GLY A 29 -1.86 14.10 -5.71
CA GLY A 29 -1.11 14.15 -4.46
C GLY A 29 -1.92 14.72 -3.28
N LYS A 30 -2.89 15.59 -3.54
CA LYS A 30 -3.75 16.18 -2.50
C LYS A 30 -4.81 15.20 -1.99
N GLU A 31 -5.41 14.41 -2.88
CA GLU A 31 -6.40 13.40 -2.50
C GLU A 31 -5.76 12.23 -1.77
N LEU A 32 -4.64 11.72 -2.29
CA LEU A 32 -3.89 10.64 -1.64
C LEU A 32 -3.24 11.09 -0.34
N GLY A 33 -2.80 12.34 -0.26
CA GLY A 33 -2.30 12.96 0.96
C GLY A 33 -3.32 12.99 2.10
N LYS A 34 -4.63 13.01 1.78
CA LYS A 34 -5.71 12.95 2.78
C LYS A 34 -6.01 11.51 3.24
N GLY A 35 -5.88 10.52 2.35
CA GLY A 35 -6.17 9.11 2.67
C GLY A 35 -5.00 8.38 3.33
N PHE A 36 -3.82 8.43 2.72
CA PHE A 36 -2.64 7.66 3.12
C PHE A 36 -1.53 8.51 3.75
N GLY A 37 -1.66 9.84 3.69
CA GLY A 37 -0.67 10.81 4.16
C GLY A 37 0.27 11.26 3.05
N ALA A 38 0.60 12.55 3.03
CA ALA A 38 1.49 13.15 2.02
C ALA A 38 2.86 12.44 1.95
N ASN A 39 3.40 12.08 3.11
CA ASN A 39 4.69 11.40 3.21
C ASN A 39 4.68 10.01 2.54
N ALA A 40 3.58 9.25 2.68
CA ALA A 40 3.44 7.95 2.02
C ALA A 40 3.35 8.08 0.50
N TRP A 41 2.62 9.08 0.00
CA TRP A 41 2.53 9.36 -1.43
C TRP A 41 3.88 9.75 -2.04
N GLU A 42 4.63 10.65 -1.40
CA GLU A 42 5.95 11.06 -1.87
C GLU A 42 6.93 9.88 -1.92
N LYS A 43 6.86 8.98 -0.93
CA LYS A 43 7.68 7.76 -0.89
C LYS A 43 7.26 6.76 -1.96
N ALA A 44 5.96 6.53 -2.15
CA ALA A 44 5.46 5.68 -3.22
C ALA A 44 5.90 6.18 -4.60
N LYS A 45 5.83 7.50 -4.82
CA LYS A 45 6.31 8.15 -6.05
C LYS A 45 7.82 7.96 -6.23
N ALA A 46 8.62 8.20 -5.19
CA ALA A 46 10.07 8.02 -5.26
C ALA A 46 10.48 6.58 -5.58
N LEU A 47 9.85 5.59 -4.92
CA LEU A 47 10.07 4.17 -5.18
C LEU A 47 9.66 3.81 -6.62
N TRP A 48 8.48 4.27 -7.04
CA TRP A 48 7.96 3.98 -8.37
C TRP A 48 8.82 4.61 -9.48
N THR A 49 9.27 5.85 -9.35
CA THR A 49 10.13 6.51 -10.33
C THR A 49 11.44 5.75 -10.56
N LYS A 50 11.97 5.09 -9.53
CA LYS A 50 13.17 4.25 -9.63
C LYS A 50 12.88 2.89 -10.30
N LEU A 51 11.71 2.31 -10.03
CA LEU A 51 11.28 1.02 -10.57
C LEU A 51 10.75 1.13 -12.01
N LEU A 52 10.09 2.24 -12.35
CA LEU A 52 9.43 2.50 -13.62
C LEU A 52 10.31 2.20 -14.84
N PRO A 53 11.53 2.76 -14.99
CA PRO A 53 12.36 2.52 -16.18
C PRO A 53 12.67 1.04 -16.39
N LYS A 54 12.76 0.27 -15.30
CA LYS A 54 13.02 -1.16 -15.33
C LYS A 54 11.73 -1.96 -15.60
N ILE A 55 10.61 -1.55 -15.03
CA ILE A 55 9.29 -2.13 -15.30
C ILE A 55 8.90 -1.92 -16.77
N GLU A 56 9.20 -0.76 -17.35
CA GLU A 56 8.95 -0.48 -18.77
C GLU A 56 9.74 -1.38 -19.71
N THR A 57 10.94 -1.83 -19.30
CA THR A 57 11.72 -2.82 -20.08
C THR A 57 11.17 -4.24 -19.97
N LYS A 58 10.27 -4.51 -19.01
CA LYS A 58 9.71 -5.84 -18.72
C LYS A 58 8.20 -5.80 -18.96
N PRO A 59 7.69 -6.22 -20.13
CA PRO A 59 6.26 -6.12 -20.46
C PRO A 59 5.34 -6.85 -19.48
N MET A 60 5.79 -7.96 -18.89
CA MET A 60 5.04 -8.66 -17.82
C MET A 60 4.88 -7.82 -16.56
N ALA A 61 5.92 -7.08 -16.16
CA ALA A 61 5.86 -6.21 -14.98
C ALA A 61 4.92 -5.04 -15.23
N LYS A 62 4.99 -4.45 -16.43
CA LYS A 62 4.11 -3.36 -16.85
C LYS A 62 2.64 -3.81 -16.89
N GLY A 63 2.35 -4.95 -17.53
CA GLY A 63 1.00 -5.52 -17.60
C GLY A 63 0.43 -5.77 -16.21
N ALA A 64 1.19 -6.43 -15.33
CA ALA A 64 0.74 -6.69 -13.95
C ALA A 64 0.50 -5.40 -13.15
N ALA A 65 1.31 -4.35 -13.34
CA ALA A 65 1.07 -3.06 -12.70
C ALA A 65 -0.20 -2.37 -13.22
N GLN A 66 -0.50 -2.48 -14.52
CA GLN A 66 -1.74 -1.96 -15.12
C GLN A 66 -2.98 -2.74 -14.65
N GLU A 67 -2.86 -4.06 -14.54
CA GLU A 67 -3.90 -4.93 -14.02
C GLU A 67 -4.21 -4.57 -12.56
N LEU A 68 -3.19 -4.46 -11.70
CA LEU A 68 -3.38 -4.04 -10.31
C LEU A 68 -3.87 -2.61 -10.15
N ALA A 69 -3.57 -1.73 -11.10
CA ALA A 69 -4.14 -0.39 -11.13
C ALA A 69 -5.65 -0.40 -11.42
N SER A 70 -6.14 -1.40 -12.15
CA SER A 70 -7.56 -1.53 -12.48
C SER A 70 -8.29 -2.41 -11.45
N SER A 71 -7.60 -3.44 -10.96
CA SER A 71 -8.05 -4.47 -10.04
C SER A 71 -6.99 -4.69 -8.95
N PRO A 72 -6.96 -3.84 -7.90
CA PRO A 72 -5.98 -3.95 -6.82
C PRO A 72 -6.09 -5.23 -5.97
N ASP A 73 -7.23 -5.92 -6.04
CA ASP A 73 -7.50 -7.22 -5.41
C ASP A 73 -7.10 -8.43 -6.27
N ASP A 74 -6.62 -8.22 -7.49
CA ASP A 74 -6.22 -9.32 -8.37
C ASP A 74 -4.96 -10.00 -7.84
N SER A 75 -5.16 -11.20 -7.28
CA SER A 75 -4.08 -11.97 -6.65
C SER A 75 -3.06 -12.48 -7.66
N ASP A 76 -3.48 -12.78 -8.90
CA ASP A 76 -2.58 -13.26 -9.94
C ASP A 76 -1.65 -12.13 -10.44
N ALA A 77 -2.21 -10.94 -10.66
CA ALA A 77 -1.46 -9.74 -11.00
C ALA A 77 -0.52 -9.33 -9.85
N LYS A 78 -0.96 -9.46 -8.59
CA LYS A 78 -0.13 -9.21 -7.41
C LYS A 78 1.07 -10.13 -7.38
N GLU A 79 0.85 -11.43 -7.53
CA GLU A 79 1.91 -12.43 -7.53
C GLU A 79 2.86 -12.26 -8.73
N THR A 80 2.31 -11.93 -9.89
CA THR A 80 3.08 -11.66 -11.11
C THR A 80 3.98 -10.44 -10.92
N LEU A 81 3.45 -9.31 -10.42
CA LEU A 81 4.25 -8.12 -10.16
C LEU A 81 5.34 -8.40 -9.11
N GLN A 82 5.03 -9.15 -8.05
CA GLN A 82 6.01 -9.57 -7.05
C GLN A 82 7.14 -10.40 -7.66
N LYS A 83 6.82 -11.40 -8.48
CA LYS A 83 7.83 -12.24 -9.16
C LYS A 83 8.71 -11.42 -10.09
N GLN A 84 8.12 -10.50 -10.85
CA GLN A 84 8.87 -9.63 -11.76
C GLN A 84 9.76 -8.64 -11.00
N LEU A 85 9.26 -7.99 -9.95
CA LEU A 85 10.05 -7.12 -9.08
C LEU A 85 11.19 -7.88 -8.40
N LYS A 86 10.93 -9.10 -7.91
CA LYS A 86 11.97 -9.95 -7.31
C LYS A 86 13.09 -10.24 -8.32
N LYS A 87 12.75 -10.64 -9.54
CA LYS A 87 13.74 -10.87 -10.61
C LYS A 87 14.52 -9.60 -10.91
N LEU A 88 13.82 -8.48 -11.07
CA LEU A 88 14.42 -7.19 -11.38
C LEU A 88 15.43 -6.74 -10.32
N LEU A 89 15.06 -6.83 -9.05
CA LEU A 89 15.91 -6.43 -7.94
C LEU A 89 17.05 -7.43 -7.68
N ASP A 90 16.88 -8.69 -8.09
CA ASP A 90 17.99 -9.65 -8.07
C ASP A 90 19.00 -9.40 -9.19
N GLU A 91 18.51 -9.00 -10.39
CA GLU A 91 19.34 -8.56 -11.51
C GLU A 91 20.07 -7.24 -11.20
N ASP A 92 19.40 -6.27 -10.57
CA ASP A 92 19.96 -4.96 -10.18
C ASP A 92 20.08 -4.82 -8.66
N LYS A 93 21.16 -5.39 -8.09
CA LYS A 93 21.47 -5.30 -6.65
C LYS A 93 21.59 -3.85 -6.14
N ASN A 94 22.07 -2.93 -6.99
CA ASN A 94 22.17 -1.51 -6.63
C ASN A 94 20.79 -0.87 -6.43
N LEU A 95 19.87 -1.13 -7.36
CA LEU A 95 18.48 -0.69 -7.25
C LEU A 95 17.83 -1.32 -6.02
N ALA A 96 18.05 -2.61 -5.77
CA ALA A 96 17.53 -3.29 -4.58
C ALA A 96 17.99 -2.64 -3.27
N ALA A 97 19.26 -2.24 -3.18
CA ALA A 97 19.79 -1.55 -2.02
C ALA A 97 19.16 -0.16 -1.84
N GLU A 98 18.97 0.59 -2.94
CA GLU A 98 18.36 1.93 -2.91
C GLU A 98 16.89 1.87 -2.49
N ILE A 99 16.11 0.97 -3.10
CA ILE A 99 14.72 0.73 -2.70
C ILE A 99 14.67 0.26 -1.23
N ALA A 100 15.62 -0.56 -0.76
CA ALA A 100 15.64 -1.06 0.61
C ALA A 100 15.82 0.07 1.60
N ARG A 101 16.76 0.96 1.30
CA ARG A 101 17.04 2.13 2.09
C ARG A 101 15.83 3.06 2.15
N LEU A 102 15.19 3.35 1.02
CA LEU A 102 13.97 4.16 0.98
C LEU A 102 12.83 3.54 1.79
N MET A 103 12.70 2.22 1.79
CA MET A 103 11.70 1.52 2.60
C MET A 103 12.02 1.54 4.11
N GLN A 104 13.30 1.59 4.49
CA GLN A 104 13.70 1.68 5.88
C GLN A 104 13.58 3.11 6.44
N GLU A 105 13.86 4.12 5.62
CA GLU A 105 13.79 5.54 6.02
C GLU A 105 12.40 5.93 6.54
N ASP A 106 11.32 5.41 5.94
CA ASP A 106 9.93 5.70 6.34
C ASP A 106 9.12 4.42 6.56
N SER A 107 9.73 3.47 7.27
CA SER A 107 9.10 2.19 7.61
C SER A 107 7.75 2.36 8.34
N GLU A 108 7.57 3.42 9.13
CA GLU A 108 6.31 3.75 9.79
C GLU A 108 5.20 4.14 8.81
N ALA A 109 5.50 4.99 7.82
CA ALA A 109 4.53 5.41 6.81
C ALA A 109 4.13 4.21 5.94
N ILE A 110 5.10 3.38 5.57
CA ILE A 110 4.87 2.15 4.79
C ILE A 110 4.01 1.16 5.58
N SER A 111 4.35 0.92 6.83
CA SER A 111 3.61 -0.03 7.68
C SER A 111 2.16 0.41 7.89
N LYS A 112 1.90 1.71 8.04
CA LYS A 112 0.53 2.25 8.13
C LYS A 112 -0.28 1.94 6.88
N VAL A 113 0.25 2.23 5.69
CA VAL A 113 -0.45 1.95 4.43
C VAL A 113 -0.68 0.46 4.23
N VAL A 114 0.34 -0.37 4.45
CA VAL A 114 0.26 -1.83 4.27
C VAL A 114 -0.76 -2.45 5.23
N ASN A 115 -0.82 -1.99 6.47
CA ASN A 115 -1.79 -2.45 7.45
C ASN A 115 -3.22 -2.02 7.04
N SER A 116 -3.42 -0.75 6.69
CA SER A 116 -4.72 -0.25 6.21
C SER A 116 -5.20 -0.97 4.95
N PHE A 117 -4.30 -1.30 4.02
CA PHE A 117 -4.65 -1.99 2.78
C PHE A 117 -5.00 -3.47 3.01
N ASN A 118 -4.30 -4.17 3.91
CA ASN A 118 -4.65 -5.57 4.27
C ASN A 118 -5.93 -5.66 5.11
N GLN A 119 -6.22 -4.68 5.97
CA GLN A 119 -7.41 -4.69 6.83
C GLN A 119 -8.72 -4.64 6.04
N THR A 120 -8.73 -4.06 4.84
CA THR A 120 -9.93 -4.02 3.97
C THR A 120 -10.29 -5.41 3.41
N ILE A 121 -9.33 -6.34 3.28
CA ILE A 121 -9.57 -7.69 2.76
C ILE A 121 -9.92 -8.69 3.88
N SER A 122 -9.57 -8.39 5.14
CA SER A 122 -10.03 -9.14 6.32
C SER A 122 -11.13 -8.38 7.08
N GLY A 123 -12.22 -8.09 6.39
CA GLY A 123 -13.42 -7.52 6.98
C GLY A 123 -14.22 -8.53 7.82
N ASN A 124 -13.64 -9.00 8.93
CA ASN A 124 -14.38 -9.29 10.16
C ASN A 124 -13.44 -9.21 11.37
N ASP A 125 -12.87 -8.01 11.63
CA ASP A 125 -12.59 -7.42 12.96
C ASP A 125 -11.67 -6.20 12.79
N ASN A 126 -12.26 -5.06 12.43
CA ASN A 126 -11.53 -3.80 12.40
C ASN A 126 -11.44 -3.24 13.82
N THR A 127 -10.39 -3.59 14.57
CA THR A 127 -10.00 -2.82 15.76
C THR A 127 -9.47 -1.47 15.29
N VAL A 128 -10.39 -0.51 15.22
CA VAL A 128 -10.10 0.91 15.13
C VAL A 128 -9.11 1.24 16.24
N GLN A 129 -7.85 1.51 15.89
CA GLN A 129 -6.94 2.22 16.79
C GLN A 129 -7.48 3.65 16.90
N ASN A 130 -8.48 3.82 17.76
CA ASN A 130 -8.84 5.11 18.31
C ASN A 130 -7.68 5.51 19.22
N THR A 131 -6.76 6.30 18.66
CA THR A 131 -5.74 7.02 19.41
C THR A 131 -6.43 7.74 20.56
N ALA A 132 -6.13 7.29 21.78
CA ALA A 132 -6.73 7.77 23.00
C ALA A 132 -6.64 9.29 23.13
N GLY A 133 -7.79 9.96 23.03
CA GLY A 133 -8.07 11.28 23.57
C GLY A 133 -9.41 11.19 24.30
N ASP A 134 -9.35 11.27 25.61
CA ASP A 134 -10.47 11.41 26.55
C ASP A 134 -11.57 10.31 26.59
N GLY A 135 -11.34 9.36 27.50
CA GLY A 135 -12.30 9.00 28.55
C GLY A 135 -13.77 8.78 28.17
N ASN A 136 -14.09 7.63 27.56
CA ASN A 136 -15.35 6.96 27.91
C ASN A 136 -15.31 5.45 27.64
N LYS A 137 -15.08 4.65 28.69
CA LYS A 137 -15.40 3.21 28.67
C LYS A 137 -16.87 3.06 29.07
N VAL A 138 -17.78 2.96 28.11
CA VAL A 138 -19.11 2.39 28.34
C VAL A 138 -19.22 1.09 27.57
N PHE A 139 -18.75 0.01 28.20
CA PHE A 139 -19.14 -1.34 27.82
C PHE A 139 -20.44 -1.66 28.57
N GLY A 140 -21.56 -1.19 28.05
CA GLY A 140 -22.89 -1.65 28.45
C GLY A 140 -23.33 -2.77 27.53
N ARG A 141 -23.05 -4.03 27.87
CA ARG A 141 -23.89 -5.16 27.43
C ARG A 141 -24.93 -5.36 28.53
N VAL A 142 -26.13 -4.78 28.34
CA VAL A 142 -27.32 -5.26 29.06
C VAL A 142 -28.06 -6.16 28.08
N GLY A 143 -27.76 -7.45 28.19
CA GLY A 143 -28.59 -8.51 27.68
C GLY A 143 -28.63 -9.58 28.76
N ASP A 144 -29.73 -9.63 29.52
CA ASP A 144 -30.45 -10.88 29.77
C ASP A 144 -31.79 -10.59 30.45
N GLY A 145 -32.73 -11.52 30.30
CA GLY A 145 -34.16 -11.31 30.48
C GLY A 145 -34.59 -10.92 31.90
N ALA A 146 -35.54 -10.00 31.97
CA ALA A 146 -36.39 -9.85 33.14
C ALA A 146 -37.31 -11.07 33.25
N THR A 147 -36.95 -12.04 34.07
CA THR A 147 -37.91 -12.90 34.78
C THR A 147 -37.24 -13.37 36.08
N ILE A 148 -37.66 -12.82 37.21
CA ILE A 148 -37.45 -13.43 38.52
C ILE A 148 -38.84 -13.44 39.19
N ASN A 149 -39.22 -14.63 39.67
CA ASN A 149 -40.43 -14.97 40.42
C ASN A 149 -40.50 -14.20 41.75
#